data_AF-A0A6A7RP79-F1
#
_entry.id   AF-A0A6A7RP79-F1
#
_cell.length_a   1.000
_cell.length_b   1.000
_cell.length_c   1.000
_cell.angle_alpha   90.00
_cell.angle_beta   90.00
_cell.angle_gamma   90.00
#
_symmetry.space_group_name_H-M   'P 1'
#
loop_
_entity.id
_entity.type
_entity.pdbx_description
1 polymer ?
#
loop_
_entity_poly.entity_id
_entity_poly.type
_entity_poly.pdbx_seq_one_letter_code
_entity_poly.pdbx_strand_id
1 'polypeptide(L)' 'MPDKAFQDFYPEDFSHCYGCGKSNEHGHHLKSYWDGET' A
#
# COMPACT_ATOMS: atom_id res chain seq x y z
N MET A 1 -6.04 13.86 2.62
CA MET A 1 -5.63 12.50 2.22
C MET A 1 -4.68 12.07 3.31
N PRO A 2 -4.93 10.95 4.02
CA PRO A 2 -4.00 10.50 5.03
C PRO A 2 -2.62 10.32 4.37
N ASP A 3 -1.56 10.76 5.04
CA ASP A 3 -0.19 10.76 4.50
C ASP A 3 0.33 9.34 4.20
N LYS A 4 -0.37 8.30 4.69
CA LYS A 4 -0.03 6.90 4.51
C LYS A 4 -1.24 6.11 4.01
N ALA A 5 -1.01 5.30 2.98
CA ALA A 5 -1.99 4.31 2.52
C ALA A 5 -2.01 3.13 3.49
N PHE A 6 -3.10 2.35 3.52
CA PHE A 6 -3.17 1.18 4.40
C PHE A 6 -2.01 0.21 4.15
N GLN A 7 -1.57 0.09 2.89
CA GLN A 7 -0.49 -0.77 2.42
C GLN A 7 0.86 -0.40 3.03
N ASP A 8 1.06 0.87 3.41
CA ASP A 8 2.33 1.33 3.96
C ASP A 8 2.62 0.71 5.33
N PHE A 9 1.57 0.26 6.02
CA PHE A 9 1.63 -0.42 7.31
C PHE A 9 1.89 -1.92 7.20
N TYR A 10 1.93 -2.49 5.98
CA TYR A 10 2.25 -3.90 5.81
C TYR A 10 3.72 -4.17 6.17
N PRO A 11 4.01 -5.29 6.86
CA PRO A 11 5.37 -5.78 6.97
C PRO A 11 5.97 -6.02 5.58
N GLU A 12 7.29 -5.90 5.48
CA GLU A 12 8.00 -6.05 4.21
C GLU A 12 7.72 -7.40 3.54
N ASP A 13 7.72 -8.49 4.32
CA ASP A 13 7.45 -9.86 3.84
C ASP A 13 6.09 -10.02 3.14
N PHE A 14 5.13 -9.14 3.43
CA PHE A 14 3.79 -9.15 2.83
C PHE A 14 3.61 -8.06 1.76
N SER A 15 4.65 -7.30 1.45
CA SER A 15 4.62 -6.13 0.57
C SER A 15 4.98 -6.44 -0.88
N HIS A 16 4.89 -7.70 -1.33
CA HIS A 16 5.31 -8.12 -2.68
C HIS A 16 4.15 -8.42 -3.66
N CYS A 17 2.91 -8.17 -3.23
CA CYS A 17 1.73 -8.36 -4.08
C CYS A 17 1.84 -7.55 -5.37
N TYR A 18 1.59 -8.19 -6.52
CA TYR A 18 1.61 -7.51 -7.82
C TYR A 18 0.57 -6.38 -7.93
N GLY A 19 -0.52 -6.43 -7.15
CA GLY A 19 -1.52 -5.37 -7.13
C GLY A 19 -1.09 -4.16 -6.28
N CYS A 20 -0.85 -4.37 -4.99
CA CYS A 20 -0.73 -3.29 -4.00
C CYS A 20 0.60 -3.27 -3.23
N GLY A 21 1.50 -4.23 -3.49
CA GLY A 21 2.76 -4.36 -2.78
C GLY A 21 3.72 -3.22 -3.09
N LYS A 22 4.25 -2.56 -2.05
CA LYS A 22 5.28 -1.51 -2.21
C LYS A 22 6.66 -2.07 -2.60
N SER A 23 6.93 -3.34 -2.28
CA SER A 23 8.20 -4.03 -2.50
C SER A 23 8.21 -4.89 -3.77
N ASN A 24 7.31 -4.62 -4.72
CA ASN A 24 7.30 -5.27 -6.04
C ASN A 24 7.49 -4.21 -7.12
N GLU A 25 8.71 -4.05 -7.63
CA GLU A 25 9.09 -3.04 -8.64
C GLU A 25 8.24 -3.09 -9.93
N HIS A 26 7.68 -4.25 -10.26
CA HIS A 26 6.85 -4.43 -11.45
C HIS A 26 5.35 -4.41 -11.14
N GLY A 27 4.97 -4.18 -9.89
CA GLY A 27 3.58 -4.18 -9.44
C GLY A 27 2.82 -2.92 -9.86
N HIS A 28 1.50 -2.99 -9.74
CA HIS A 28 0.60 -1.86 -10.00
C HIS A 28 0.64 -0.78 -8.90
N HIS A 29 1.14 -1.11 -7.71
CA HIS A 29 1.27 -0.19 -6.57
C HIS A 29 -0.03 0.55 -6.21
N LEU A 30 -1.17 -0.16 -6.27
CA LEU A 30 -2.46 0.38 -5.87
C LEU A 30 -2.42 0.79 -4.39
N LYS A 31 -2.86 2.02 -4.12
CA LYS A 31 -2.96 2.59 -2.77
C LYS A 31 -4.42 2.78 -2.40
N SER A 32 -4.78 2.41 -1.18
CA SER A 32 -6.09 2.74 -0.64
C SER A 32 -5.97 3.37 0.72
N TYR A 33 -6.93 4.23 1.00
CA TYR A 33 -6.94 5.11 2.16
C TYR A 33 -8.25 4.90 2.91
N TRP A 34 -8.23 5.10 4.22
CA TRP A 34 -9.46 5.05 5.01
C TRP A 34 -10.36 6.22 4.65
N ASP A 35 -11.63 5.92 4.41
CA ASP A 35 -12.62 6.95 4.18
C ASP A 35 -12.93 7.67 5.50
N GLY A 36 -12.79 9.00 5.52
CA GLY A 36 -13.03 9.81 6.72
C GLY A 36 -11.82 10.05 7.64
N GLU A 37 -10.64 9.49 7.35
CA GLU A 37 -9.40 9.92 8.01
C GLU A 37 -8.78 11.11 7.26
N THR A 38 -9.01 12.32 7.77
CA THR A 38 -8.32 13.57 7.40
C THR A 38 -7.73 14.24 8.62
#